data_AF-W4V952-F1
#
_entry.id   AF-W4V952-F1
#
_cell.length_a   1.000
_cell.length_b   1.000
_cell.length_c   1.000
_cell.angle_alpha   90.00
_cell.angle_beta   90.00
_cell.angle_gamma   90.00
#
_symmetry.space_group_name_H-M   'P 1'
#
loop_
_entity.id
_entity.type
_entity.pdbx_description
1 polymer ?
#
loop_
_entity_poly.entity_id
_entity_poly.type
_entity_poly.pdbx_seq_one_letter_code
_entity_poly.pdbx_strand_id
1 'polypeptide(L)'
;MVLLEIFLGAFIIGFSGAMMPGPMLGITIDGSLKKGWIAGPLVVLGHGILELILIFVMTFGLKNFFSNLTVAGLIGLFGGLFLAWMGYDMVKSSINKSVSLNNQKTGNNSNMRNLVLSGISISATNPYFIL
;
A
#
# COMPACT_ATOMS: atom_id res chain seq x y z
N MET A 1 -0.71 -17.35 27.12
CA MET A 1 0.03 -16.10 26.90
C MET A 1 0.46 -15.94 25.44
N VAL A 2 1.09 -16.95 24.83
CA VAL A 2 1.55 -16.91 23.42
C VAL A 2 0.51 -16.43 22.38
N LEU A 3 -0.75 -16.89 22.43
CA LEU A 3 -1.77 -16.43 21.46
C LEU A 3 -2.07 -14.93 21.56
N LEU A 4 -2.06 -14.38 22.78
CA LEU A 4 -2.32 -12.96 23.00
C LEU A 4 -1.15 -12.11 22.49
N GLU A 5 0.08 -12.59 22.67
CA GLU A 5 1.30 -11.94 22.15
C GLU A 5 1.32 -11.91 20.62
N ILE A 6 0.99 -13.02 19.97
CA ILE A 6 0.91 -13.09 18.50
C ILE A 6 -0.21 -12.17 17.99
N PHE A 7 -1.37 -12.17 18.64
CA PHE A 7 -2.49 -11.30 18.26
C PHE A 7 -2.11 -9.81 18.38
N LEU A 8 -1.59 -9.40 19.53
CA LEU A 8 -1.19 -8.01 19.75
C LEU A 8 -0.03 -7.60 18.83
N GLY A 9 0.95 -8.46 18.64
CA GLY A 9 2.06 -8.23 17.72
C GLY A 9 1.57 -8.04 16.29
N ALA A 10 0.77 -8.98 15.77
CA ALA A 10 0.20 -8.89 14.42
C ALA A 10 -0.70 -7.66 14.27
N PHE A 11 -1.52 -7.34 15.27
CA PHE A 11 -2.36 -6.17 15.27
C PHE A 11 -1.53 -4.88 15.21
N ILE A 12 -0.52 -4.71 16.07
CA ILE A 12 0.30 -3.49 16.10
C ILE A 12 1.08 -3.32 14.79
N ILE A 13 1.66 -4.40 14.26
CA ILE A 13 2.41 -4.39 13.00
C ILE A 13 1.48 -4.02 11.84
N GLY A 14 0.34 -4.70 11.71
CA GLY A 14 -0.63 -4.42 10.64
C GLY A 14 -1.24 -3.02 10.75
N PHE A 15 -1.56 -2.58 11.97
CA PHE A 15 -2.11 -1.25 12.25
C PHE A 15 -1.10 -0.14 11.91
N SER A 16 0.17 -0.31 12.26
CA SER A 16 1.23 0.62 11.88
C SER A 16 1.34 0.78 10.36
N GLY A 17 1.31 -0.34 9.63
CA GLY A 17 1.30 -0.32 8.16
C GLY A 17 0.08 0.38 7.57
N ALA A 18 -1.11 0.13 8.13
CA ALA A 18 -2.36 0.78 7.70
C ALA A 18 -2.39 2.29 8.00
N MET A 19 -1.73 2.74 9.07
CA MET A 19 -1.62 4.16 9.44
C MET A 19 -0.54 4.91 8.65
N MET A 20 0.36 4.20 7.97
CA MET A 20 1.46 4.84 7.26
C MET A 20 0.90 5.81 6.20
N PRO A 21 1.29 7.09 6.23
CA PRO A 21 0.74 8.06 5.31
C PRO A 21 1.18 7.69 3.88
N GLY A 22 0.25 7.75 2.92
CA GLY A 22 0.49 7.30 1.56
C GLY A 22 -0.78 7.22 0.72
N PRO A 23 -0.67 6.79 -0.56
CA PRO A 23 -1.80 6.77 -1.50
C PRO A 23 -2.93 5.82 -1.08
N MET A 24 -2.62 4.69 -0.44
CA MET A 24 -3.63 3.73 0.03
C MET A 24 -4.47 4.29 1.18
N LEU A 25 -3.82 4.96 2.14
CA LEU A 25 -4.51 5.69 3.21
C LEU A 25 -5.34 6.86 2.64
N GLY A 26 -4.81 7.61 1.67
CA GLY A 26 -5.55 8.69 1.01
C GLY A 26 -6.85 8.22 0.33
N ILE A 27 -6.79 7.10 -0.40
CA ILE A 27 -7.98 6.52 -1.05
C ILE A 27 -8.93 5.88 -0.05
N THR A 28 -8.42 5.34 1.06
CA THR A 28 -9.27 4.84 2.15
C THR A 28 -10.02 5.99 2.82
N ILE A 29 -9.38 7.14 3.03
CA ILE A 29 -10.03 8.35 3.55
C ILE A 29 -11.08 8.88 2.56
N ASP A 30 -10.72 9.10 1.29
CA ASP A 30 -11.66 9.61 0.27
C ASP A 30 -12.84 8.64 0.07
N GLY A 31 -12.56 7.34 0.05
CA GLY A 31 -13.57 6.29 0.01
C GLY A 31 -14.47 6.28 1.24
N SER A 32 -13.92 6.47 2.44
CA SER A 32 -14.69 6.50 3.70
C SER A 32 -15.59 7.73 3.77
N LEU A 33 -15.14 8.87 3.26
CA LEU A 33 -15.95 10.09 3.17
C LEU A 33 -17.14 9.93 2.22
N LYS A 34 -17.01 9.12 1.15
CA LYS A 34 -18.09 8.95 0.14
C LYS A 34 -18.96 7.70 0.34
N LYS A 35 -18.42 6.61 0.87
CA LYS A 35 -19.09 5.30 1.01
C LYS A 35 -19.18 4.81 2.46
N GLY A 36 -18.76 5.64 3.42
CA GLY A 36 -18.79 5.31 4.84
C GLY A 36 -17.76 4.24 5.23
N TRP A 37 -17.96 3.63 6.39
CA TRP A 37 -17.03 2.66 7.00
C TRP A 37 -16.70 1.45 6.12
N ILE A 38 -17.61 1.08 5.21
CA ILE A 38 -17.46 -0.03 4.25
C ILE A 38 -16.23 0.15 3.34
N ALA A 39 -15.76 1.39 3.14
CA ALA A 39 -14.62 1.64 2.29
C ALA A 39 -13.34 0.96 2.76
N GLY A 40 -13.07 0.94 4.08
CA GLY A 40 -11.89 0.31 4.66
C GLY A 40 -11.81 -1.18 4.32
N PRO A 41 -12.83 -2.00 4.69
CA PRO A 41 -12.85 -3.42 4.36
C PRO A 41 -12.71 -3.70 2.85
N LEU A 42 -13.32 -2.91 1.96
CA LEU A 42 -13.17 -3.15 0.51
C LEU A 42 -11.76 -2.88 0.00
N VAL A 43 -11.10 -1.81 0.47
CA VAL A 43 -9.72 -1.49 0.05
C VAL A 43 -8.76 -2.57 0.55
N VAL A 44 -8.90 -2.98 1.81
CA VAL A 44 -8.09 -4.07 2.41
C VAL A 44 -8.33 -5.40 1.70
N LEU A 45 -9.56 -5.70 1.30
CA LEU A 45 -9.86 -6.91 0.53
C LEU A 45 -9.09 -6.93 -0.80
N GLY A 46 -9.04 -5.80 -1.51
CA GLY A 46 -8.23 -5.67 -2.73
C GLY A 46 -6.73 -5.88 -2.47
N HIS A 47 -6.21 -5.26 -1.41
CA HIS A 47 -4.83 -5.45 -0.97
C HIS A 47 -4.53 -6.93 -0.65
N GLY A 48 -5.37 -7.58 0.16
CA GLY A 48 -5.21 -8.98 0.56
C GLY A 48 -5.33 -9.98 -0.60
N ILE A 49 -6.15 -9.69 -1.62
CA ILE A 49 -6.16 -10.49 -2.87
C ILE A 49 -4.79 -10.46 -3.53
N LEU A 50 -4.18 -9.28 -3.63
CA LEU A 50 -2.88 -9.13 -4.26
C LEU A 50 -1.77 -9.82 -3.45
N GLU A 51 -1.80 -9.72 -2.12
CA GLU A 51 -0.93 -10.51 -1.24
C GLU A 51 -1.07 -12.01 -1.47
N LEU A 52 -2.30 -12.53 -1.53
CA LEU A 52 -2.54 -13.95 -1.76
C LEU A 52 -2.00 -14.41 -3.12
N ILE A 53 -2.18 -13.61 -4.17
CA ILE A 53 -1.62 -13.90 -5.50
C ILE A 53 -0.08 -13.94 -5.42
N LEU A 54 0.53 -12.96 -4.75
CA LEU A 54 1.98 -12.89 -4.60
C LEU A 54 2.52 -14.13 -3.86
N ILE A 55 1.91 -14.49 -2.73
CA ILE A 55 2.28 -15.68 -1.95
C ILE A 55 2.15 -16.96 -2.80
N PHE A 56 1.06 -17.08 -3.57
CA PHE A 56 0.84 -18.21 -4.47
C PHE A 56 1.96 -18.27 -5.52
N VAL A 57 2.22 -17.18 -6.23
CA VAL A 57 3.28 -17.12 -7.26
C VAL A 57 4.67 -17.41 -6.68
N MET A 58 5.00 -16.89 -5.49
CA MET A 58 6.26 -17.20 -4.81
C MET A 58 6.39 -18.69 -4.49
N THR A 59 5.30 -19.31 -4.02
CA THR A 59 5.26 -20.74 -3.67
C THR A 59 5.46 -21.64 -4.90
N PHE A 60 4.96 -21.22 -6.07
CA PHE A 60 5.04 -22.00 -7.31
C PHE A 60 6.35 -21.82 -8.12
N GLY A 61 7.38 -21.17 -7.57
CA GLY A 61 8.74 -21.20 -8.14
C GLY A 61 9.39 -19.84 -8.37
N LEU A 62 8.68 -18.73 -8.16
CA LEU A 62 9.27 -17.40 -8.29
C LEU A 62 10.25 -17.07 -7.15
N LYS A 63 10.24 -17.86 -6.06
CA LYS A 63 11.20 -17.76 -4.95
C LYS A 63 12.66 -17.74 -5.44
N ASN A 64 13.01 -18.57 -6.41
CA ASN A 64 14.40 -18.68 -6.89
C ASN A 64 14.86 -17.41 -7.63
N PHE A 65 13.93 -16.70 -8.28
CA PHE A 65 14.21 -15.44 -8.96
C PHE A 65 14.48 -14.31 -7.95
N PHE A 66 13.64 -14.17 -6.92
CA PHE A 66 13.80 -13.16 -5.87
C PHE A 66 14.94 -13.49 -4.89
N SER A 67 15.35 -14.75 -4.76
CA SER A 67 16.49 -15.14 -3.92
C SER A 67 17.85 -14.78 -4.54
N ASN A 68 17.89 -14.33 -5.79
CA ASN A 68 19.12 -13.87 -6.42
C ASN A 68 19.54 -12.51 -5.84
N LEU A 69 20.74 -12.47 -5.25
CA LEU A 69 21.26 -11.28 -4.55
C LEU A 69 21.31 -10.02 -5.44
N THR A 70 21.58 -10.19 -6.74
CA THR A 70 21.61 -9.08 -7.71
C THR A 70 20.20 -8.55 -7.99
N VAL A 71 19.23 -9.44 -8.16
CA VAL A 71 17.83 -9.06 -8.42
C VAL A 71 17.23 -8.39 -7.19
N ALA A 72 17.38 -8.99 -6.02
CA ALA A 72 16.93 -8.43 -4.76
C ALA A 72 17.60 -7.07 -4.48
N GLY A 73 18.91 -6.94 -4.73
CA GLY A 73 19.65 -5.69 -4.56
C GLY A 73 19.16 -4.56 -5.48
N LEU A 74 18.86 -4.88 -6.75
CA LEU A 74 18.29 -3.90 -7.70
C LEU A 74 16.90 -3.45 -7.26
N ILE A 75 16.01 -4.38 -6.92
CA ILE A 75 14.66 -4.06 -6.43
C ILE A 75 14.75 -3.21 -5.17
N GLY A 76 15.60 -3.62 -4.21
CA GLY A 76 15.92 -2.89 -2.99
C GLY A 76 16.35 -1.44 -3.23
N LEU A 77 17.30 -1.24 -4.14
CA LEU A 77 17.86 0.08 -4.44
C LEU A 77 16.85 0.99 -5.13
N PHE A 78 16.17 0.51 -6.17
CA PHE A 78 15.17 1.30 -6.89
C PHE A 78 13.93 1.59 -6.04
N GLY A 79 13.43 0.58 -5.32
CA GLY A 79 12.31 0.74 -4.39
C GLY A 79 12.65 1.69 -3.26
N GLY A 80 13.85 1.57 -2.67
CA GLY A 80 14.33 2.46 -1.60
C GLY A 80 14.48 3.91 -2.05
N LEU A 81 15.06 4.15 -3.23
CA LEU A 81 15.14 5.49 -3.83
C LEU A 81 13.77 6.10 -4.07
N PHE A 82 12.83 5.29 -4.60
CA PHE A 82 11.46 5.76 -4.82
C PHE A 82 10.74 6.07 -3.51
N LEU A 83 10.93 5.26 -2.45
CA LEU A 83 10.38 5.52 -1.12
C LEU A 83 10.94 6.81 -0.52
N ALA A 84 12.26 7.05 -0.66
CA ALA A 84 12.88 8.30 -0.21
C ALA A 84 12.29 9.52 -0.95
N TRP A 85 12.07 9.39 -2.26
CA TRP A 85 11.44 10.43 -3.07
C TRP A 85 9.98 10.70 -2.66
N MET A 86 9.16 9.65 -2.46
CA MET A 86 7.80 9.80 -1.93
C MET A 86 7.79 10.47 -0.56
N GLY A 87 8.67 10.05 0.35
CA GLY A 87 8.77 10.65 1.68
C GLY A 87 9.11 12.15 1.62
N TYR A 88 10.06 12.52 0.75
CA TYR A 88 10.40 13.93 0.53
C TYR A 88 9.23 14.74 -0.03
N ASP A 89 8.51 14.21 -1.04
CA ASP A 89 7.37 14.88 -1.64
C ASP A 89 6.24 15.13 -0.63
N MET A 90 6.00 14.15 0.26
CA MET A 90 5.01 14.28 1.33
C MET A 90 5.39 15.35 2.36
N VAL A 91 6.65 15.39 2.79
CA VAL A 91 7.15 16.43 3.71
C VAL A 91 7.03 17.81 3.06
N LYS A 92 7.45 17.94 1.80
CA LYS A 92 7.35 19.18 1.02
C LYS A 92 5.91 19.65 0.84
N SER A 93 5.00 18.74 0.50
CA SER A 93 3.56 19.04 0.32
C SER A 93 2.88 19.45 1.62
N SER A 94 3.28 18.85 2.74
CA SER A 94 2.81 19.23 4.07
C SER A 94 3.25 20.64 4.44
N ILE A 95 4.53 20.97 4.22
CA ILE A 95 5.10 22.30 4.51
C ILE A 95 4.46 23.40 3.64
N ASN A 96 4.21 23.12 2.37
CA ASN A 96 3.63 24.08 1.44
C ASN A 96 2.10 24.27 1.59
N LYS A 97 1.45 23.63 2.57
CA LYS A 97 -0.02 23.59 2.75
C LYS A 97 -0.78 23.23 1.46
N SER A 98 -0.14 22.54 0.53
CA SER A 98 -0.72 22.15 -0.76
C SER A 98 -1.55 20.87 -0.66
N VAL A 99 -1.80 20.38 0.56
CA VAL A 99 -2.76 19.31 0.87
C VAL A 99 -4.18 19.84 0.67
N SER A 100 -4.46 20.26 -0.56
CA SER A 100 -5.78 20.58 -1.05
C SER A 100 -6.37 19.26 -1.57
N LEU A 101 -7.40 18.77 -0.87
CA LEU A 101 -8.23 17.64 -1.31
C LEU A 101 -8.82 17.87 -2.72
N ASN A 102 -8.78 19.10 -3.21
CA ASN A 102 -9.30 19.52 -4.51
C ASN A 102 -8.35 19.23 -5.69
N ASN A 103 -7.07 18.92 -5.45
CA ASN A 103 -6.08 18.78 -6.54
C ASN A 103 -5.26 17.49 -6.50
N GLN A 104 -5.82 16.39 -5.96
CA GLN A 104 -5.31 15.05 -6.28
C GLN A 104 -5.63 14.72 -7.75
N LYS A 105 -4.91 15.37 -8.66
CA LYS A 105 -4.79 14.97 -10.06
C LYS A 105 -3.77 13.82 -10.15
N THR A 106 -4.13 12.68 -9.59
CA THR A 106 -3.45 11.40 -9.83
C THR A 106 -4.49 10.44 -10.35
N GLY A 107 -4.59 10.36 -11.69
CA GLY A 107 -5.27 9.26 -12.39
C GLY A 107 -6.81 9.34 -12.46
N ASN A 108 -7.30 10.20 -13.34
CA ASN A 108 -8.46 9.94 -14.22
C ASN A 108 -9.70 9.22 -13.62
N ASN A 109 -10.55 9.98 -12.94
CA ASN A 109 -12.00 10.14 -13.18
C ASN A 109 -12.88 8.97 -13.72
N SER A 110 -12.68 7.70 -13.35
CA SER A 110 -13.69 6.66 -13.70
C SER A 110 -13.81 5.46 -12.75
N ASN A 111 -12.82 5.17 -11.89
CA ASN A 111 -12.80 3.89 -11.16
C ASN A 111 -13.14 3.94 -9.66
N MET A 112 -13.68 5.06 -9.15
CA MET A 112 -14.19 5.10 -7.78
C MET A 112 -15.38 4.16 -7.53
N ARG A 113 -15.91 3.53 -8.58
CA ARG A 113 -16.96 2.52 -8.48
C ARG A 113 -16.50 1.27 -7.72
N ASN A 114 -15.23 0.85 -7.83
CA ASN A 114 -14.78 -0.41 -7.23
C ASN A 114 -13.53 -0.23 -6.36
N LEU A 115 -13.73 0.00 -5.06
CA LEU A 115 -12.67 0.22 -4.06
C LEU A 115 -11.70 -0.98 -3.95
N VAL A 116 -12.17 -2.19 -4.28
CA VAL A 116 -11.33 -3.39 -4.34
C VAL A 116 -10.26 -3.25 -5.43
N LEU A 117 -10.65 -2.82 -6.64
CA LEU A 117 -9.70 -2.63 -7.75
C LEU A 117 -8.71 -1.50 -7.46
N SER A 118 -9.17 -0.46 -6.76
CA SER A 118 -8.28 0.59 -6.26
C SER A 118 -7.24 0.00 -5.29
N GLY A 119 -7.68 -0.81 -4.31
CA GLY A 119 -6.79 -1.50 -3.38
C GLY A 119 -5.73 -2.35 -4.08
N ILE A 120 -6.12 -3.14 -5.09
CA ILE A 120 -5.19 -3.95 -5.91
C ILE A 120 -4.19 -3.04 -6.63
N SER A 121 -4.66 -2.04 -7.38
CA SER A 121 -3.82 -1.22 -8.27
C SER A 121 -2.81 -0.38 -7.50
N ILE A 122 -3.24 0.21 -6.38
CA ILE A 122 -2.35 1.01 -5.53
C ILE A 122 -1.31 0.12 -4.89
N SER A 123 -1.69 -1.05 -4.39
CA SER A 123 -0.74 -2.00 -3.77
C SER A 123 0.27 -2.51 -4.79
N ALA A 124 -0.16 -2.84 -6.01
CA ALA A 124 0.71 -3.27 -7.10
C ALA A 124 1.76 -2.21 -7.48
N THR A 125 1.41 -0.94 -7.35
CA THR A 125 2.29 0.19 -7.71
C THR A 125 3.04 0.73 -6.49
N ASN A 126 2.78 0.20 -5.29
CA ASN A 126 3.40 0.66 -4.06
C ASN A 126 4.73 -0.06 -3.84
N PRO A 127 5.89 0.61 -3.93
CA PRO A 127 7.17 -0.04 -3.69
C PRO A 127 7.33 -0.51 -2.25
N TYR A 128 6.61 0.08 -1.28
CA TYR A 128 6.56 -0.45 0.09
C TYR A 128 5.98 -1.86 0.17
N PHE A 129 5.15 -2.24 -0.81
CA PHE A 129 4.54 -3.56 -0.88
C PHE A 129 5.41 -4.58 -1.63
N ILE A 130 6.20 -4.12 -2.61
CA ILE A 130 7.03 -4.98 -3.46
C ILE A 130 8.35 -5.37 -2.77
N LEU A 131 8.84 -4.52 -1.88
CA LEU A 131 10.05 -4.73 -1.08
C LEU A 131 9.79 -5.64 0.12
#